data_AF-A0A349YKR8-F1
#
_entry.id   AF-A0A349YKR8-F1
#
_cell.length_a   1.000
_cell.length_b   1.000
_cell.length_c   1.000
_cell.angle_alpha   90.00
_cell.angle_beta   90.00
_cell.angle_gamma   90.00
#
_symmetry.space_group_name_H-M   'P 1'
#
loop_
_entity.id
_entity.type
_entity.pdbx_description
1 polymer ?
#
loop_
_entity_poly.entity_id
_entity_poly.type
_entity_poly.pdbx_seq_one_letter_code
_entity_poly.pdbx_strand_id
1 'polypeptide(L)'
;MTSYEVIKNLEVLFQHLNEYYFDNTLPLPYITLYAGAKKNGNGSHGSFYLDKYINVNNDEDYKHEIGIAGERLGDGIYQVAETLMHEMVHLYCTCNAIVDCKGKSHTKKFKTECEKRDLICDKEQGIGWGRTEATPAFCNYIQSLIDDCIIDTHICDYARYTTFPETNPTQKKAYICPCCGVKVNAKVDTAIACLHCNVAFDYWDMTDPDDPKIITDNNNGLAMTDEGWYGQMFGVDDE
;
A
#
# COMPACT_ATOMS: atom_id res chain seq x y z
N MET A 1 -0.36 11.27 26.03
CA MET A 1 -1.02 10.02 25.63
C MET A 1 0.00 8.91 25.44
N THR A 2 -0.30 7.71 25.91
CA THR A 2 0.53 6.50 25.86
C THR A 2 -0.06 5.50 24.87
N SER A 3 0.75 4.54 24.40
CA SER A 3 0.24 3.46 23.54
C SER A 3 -0.87 2.65 24.20
N TYR A 4 -0.80 2.45 25.52
CA TYR A 4 -1.86 1.79 26.29
C TYR A 4 -3.20 2.53 26.21
N GLU A 5 -3.19 3.86 26.34
CA GLU A 5 -4.41 4.67 26.23
C GLU A 5 -5.02 4.61 24.84
N VAL A 6 -4.19 4.59 23.79
CA VAL A 6 -4.66 4.44 22.40
C VAL A 6 -5.32 3.07 22.20
N ILE A 7 -4.64 1.98 22.54
CA ILE A 7 -5.18 0.62 22.37
C ILE A 7 -6.46 0.45 23.19
N LYS A 8 -6.47 0.91 24.44
CA LYS A 8 -7.65 0.84 25.31
C LYS A 8 -8.86 1.56 24.69
N ASN A 9 -8.66 2.76 24.13
CA ASN A 9 -9.75 3.48 23.46
C ASN A 9 -10.25 2.74 22.21
N LEU A 10 -9.36 2.12 21.43
CA LEU A 10 -9.77 1.30 20.29
C LEU A 10 -10.55 0.05 20.73
N GLU A 11 -10.18 -0.57 21.85
CA GLU A 11 -10.95 -1.69 22.44
C GLU A 11 -12.33 -1.24 22.95
N VAL A 12 -12.41 -0.08 23.60
CA VAL A 12 -13.70 0.52 24.02
C VAL A 12 -14.56 0.82 22.80
N LEU A 13 -13.98 1.42 21.75
CA LEU A 13 -14.69 1.69 20.50
C LEU A 13 -15.20 0.39 19.86
N PHE A 14 -14.37 -0.66 19.80
CA PHE A 14 -14.78 -1.98 19.32
C PHE A 14 -15.98 -2.51 20.10
N GLN A 15 -15.96 -2.44 21.44
CA GLN A 15 -17.04 -2.94 22.28
C GLN A 15 -18.36 -2.21 22.02
N HIS A 16 -18.33 -0.87 21.91
CA HIS A 16 -19.52 -0.10 21.59
C HIS A 16 -20.05 -0.37 20.19
N LEU A 17 -19.16 -0.47 19.19
CA LEU A 17 -19.56 -0.86 17.83
C LEU A 17 -20.16 -2.29 17.81
N ASN A 18 -19.59 -3.22 18.58
CA ASN A 18 -20.07 -4.60 18.69
C ASN A 18 -21.47 -4.66 19.32
N GLU A 19 -21.68 -3.91 20.39
CA GLU A 19 -22.98 -3.77 21.03
C GLU A 19 -24.02 -3.19 20.07
N TYR A 20 -23.69 -2.09 19.39
CA TYR A 20 -24.65 -1.35 18.58
C TYR A 20 -24.97 -2.00 17.23
N TYR A 21 -23.97 -2.57 16.55
CA TYR A 21 -24.11 -3.08 15.17
C TYR A 21 -24.10 -4.61 15.05
N PHE A 22 -23.75 -5.33 16.11
CA PHE A 22 -23.54 -6.78 16.07
C PHE A 22 -24.18 -7.53 17.24
N ASP A 23 -25.04 -6.90 18.03
CA ASP A 23 -25.72 -7.51 19.17
C ASP A 23 -24.76 -8.19 20.17
N ASN A 24 -23.55 -7.64 20.33
CA ASN A 24 -22.47 -8.23 21.14
C ASN A 24 -22.05 -9.66 20.74
N THR A 25 -22.27 -10.06 19.48
CA THR A 25 -21.95 -11.42 19.02
C THR A 25 -20.48 -11.60 18.64
N LEU A 26 -19.71 -10.54 18.44
CA LEU A 26 -18.30 -10.66 18.04
C LEU A 26 -17.41 -10.96 19.25
N PRO A 27 -16.48 -11.92 19.15
CA PRO A 27 -15.45 -12.12 20.16
C PRO A 27 -14.48 -10.94 20.17
N LEU A 28 -13.97 -10.56 21.34
CA LEU A 28 -12.99 -9.47 21.46
C LEU A 28 -11.64 -9.88 20.83
N PRO A 29 -11.20 -9.23 19.74
CA PRO A 29 -9.92 -9.51 19.11
C PRO A 29 -8.77 -8.86 19.87
N TYR A 30 -7.54 -9.24 19.54
CA TYR A 30 -6.36 -8.44 19.86
C TYR A 30 -6.27 -7.26 18.91
N ILE A 31 -6.33 -6.04 19.44
CA ILE A 31 -6.15 -4.83 18.66
C ILE A 31 -4.68 -4.43 18.64
N THR A 32 -4.10 -4.28 17.44
CA THR A 32 -2.68 -3.97 17.25
C THR A 32 -2.48 -2.70 16.41
N LEU A 33 -1.34 -2.04 16.60
CA LEU A 33 -0.87 -0.98 15.70
C LEU A 33 0.31 -1.50 14.87
N TYR A 34 0.31 -1.23 13.57
CA TYR A 34 1.38 -1.67 12.67
C TYR A 34 1.78 -0.59 11.65
N ALA A 35 2.79 -0.88 10.82
CA ALA A 35 3.19 -0.01 9.71
C ALA A 35 2.33 -0.33 8.47
N GLY A 36 1.39 0.53 8.12
CA GLY A 36 0.50 0.29 6.99
C GLY A 36 1.11 0.71 5.65
N ALA A 37 1.89 1.79 5.64
CA ALA A 37 2.42 2.36 4.42
C ALA A 37 3.49 1.46 3.77
N LYS A 38 3.52 1.47 2.44
CA LYS A 38 4.56 0.79 1.64
C LYS A 38 5.16 1.75 0.64
N LYS A 39 6.44 1.52 0.33
CA LYS A 39 7.23 2.34 -0.60
C LYS A 39 6.62 2.52 -1.98
N ASN A 40 5.88 1.52 -2.46
CA ASN A 40 5.22 1.54 -3.77
C ASN A 40 3.81 2.16 -3.75
N GLY A 41 3.41 2.81 -2.66
CA GLY A 41 2.08 3.42 -2.49
C GLY A 41 0.96 2.44 -2.11
N ASN A 42 1.17 1.12 -2.20
CA ASN A 42 0.14 0.11 -1.94
C ASN A 42 0.06 -0.29 -0.44
N GLY A 43 -0.18 0.70 0.42
CA GLY A 43 -0.36 0.50 1.86
C GLY A 43 -1.67 -0.18 2.24
N SER A 44 -1.86 -0.45 3.54
CA SER A 44 -3.13 -0.89 4.13
C SER A 44 -3.50 0.02 5.30
N HIS A 45 -4.79 0.27 5.51
CA HIS A 45 -5.28 1.06 6.64
C HIS A 45 -5.66 0.18 7.84
N GLY A 46 -6.21 -1.00 7.58
CA GLY A 46 -6.59 -2.02 8.57
C GLY A 46 -6.15 -3.41 8.12
N SER A 47 -6.25 -4.39 9.02
CA SER A 47 -6.10 -5.79 8.66
C SER A 47 -6.76 -6.71 9.68
N PHE A 48 -7.47 -7.73 9.19
CA PHE A 48 -7.99 -8.82 10.01
C PHE A 48 -7.18 -10.11 9.83
N TYR A 49 -6.86 -10.79 10.94
CA TYR A 49 -6.28 -12.13 10.94
C TYR A 49 -7.05 -13.08 11.86
N LEU A 50 -7.52 -14.19 11.30
CA LEU A 50 -8.11 -15.29 12.05
C LEU A 50 -7.04 -16.02 12.88
N ASP A 51 -7.40 -16.40 14.11
CA ASP A 51 -6.64 -17.22 15.07
C ASP A 51 -5.15 -16.89 15.16
N LYS A 52 -4.85 -15.60 15.19
CA LYS A 52 -3.48 -15.09 15.07
C LYS A 52 -2.66 -15.27 16.35
N TYR A 53 -3.31 -15.20 17.50
CA TYR A 53 -2.72 -15.40 18.82
C TYR A 53 -3.24 -16.69 19.43
N ILE A 54 -2.35 -17.42 20.09
CA ILE A 54 -2.67 -18.65 20.83
C ILE A 54 -2.24 -18.48 22.29
N ASN A 55 -3.05 -18.99 23.21
CA ASN A 55 -2.66 -19.12 24.60
C ASN A 55 -1.61 -20.24 24.73
N VAL A 56 -0.40 -19.88 25.12
CA VAL A 56 0.71 -20.86 25.25
C VAL A 56 0.48 -21.96 26.29
N ASN A 57 -0.55 -21.81 27.13
CA ASN A 57 -0.95 -22.81 28.13
C ASN A 57 -2.29 -23.49 27.79
N ASN A 58 -2.93 -23.13 26.68
CA ASN A 58 -4.18 -23.71 26.22
C ASN A 58 -4.27 -23.66 24.69
N ASP A 59 -3.98 -24.79 24.04
CA ASP A 59 -3.91 -24.91 22.58
C ASP A 59 -5.28 -24.81 21.87
N GLU A 60 -6.37 -24.59 22.61
CA GLU A 60 -7.72 -24.35 22.09
C GLU A 60 -8.19 -22.90 22.25
N ASP A 61 -7.42 -22.07 22.97
CA ASP A 61 -7.73 -20.65 23.22
C ASP A 61 -6.97 -19.77 22.23
N TYR A 62 -7.66 -19.40 21.16
CA TYR A 62 -7.16 -18.53 20.11
C TYR A 62 -7.82 -17.17 20.16
N LYS A 63 -7.10 -16.15 19.71
CA LYS A 63 -7.64 -14.81 19.50
C LYS A 63 -7.32 -14.33 18.10
N HIS A 64 -8.35 -13.78 17.46
CA HIS A 64 -8.21 -13.06 16.20
C HIS A 64 -7.47 -11.75 16.43
N GLU A 65 -6.92 -11.18 15.36
CA GLU A 65 -6.27 -9.87 15.38
C GLU A 65 -7.02 -8.90 14.47
N ILE A 66 -7.26 -7.69 14.98
CA ILE A 66 -7.59 -6.53 14.16
C ILE A 66 -6.44 -5.53 14.31
N GLY A 67 -5.70 -5.34 13.23
CA GLY A 67 -4.63 -4.36 13.14
C GLY A 67 -5.14 -3.05 12.56
N ILE A 68 -4.71 -1.93 13.15
CA ILE A 68 -4.87 -0.58 12.59
C ILE A 68 -3.49 -0.06 12.20
N ALA A 69 -3.36 0.46 10.98
CA ALA A 69 -2.13 1.13 10.56
C ALA A 69 -1.92 2.38 11.41
N GLY A 70 -0.74 2.54 11.99
CA GLY A 70 -0.44 3.70 12.85
C GLY A 70 -0.51 5.03 12.09
N GLU A 71 -0.35 5.02 10.77
CA GLU A 71 -0.56 6.17 9.90
C GLU A 71 -2.03 6.63 9.90
N ARG A 72 -2.97 5.69 9.98
CA ARG A 72 -4.43 5.93 9.92
C ARG A 72 -4.95 6.74 11.11
N LEU A 73 -4.24 6.74 12.24
CA LEU A 73 -4.57 7.58 13.39
C LEU A 73 -4.58 9.07 13.04
N GLY A 74 -3.69 9.51 12.13
CA GLY A 74 -3.60 10.91 11.72
C GLY A 74 -4.76 11.40 10.85
N ASP A 75 -5.59 10.49 10.35
CA ASP A 75 -6.76 10.84 9.53
C ASP A 75 -7.95 11.30 10.38
N GLY A 76 -7.90 11.06 11.69
CA GLY A 76 -8.94 11.44 12.65
C GLY A 76 -9.86 10.28 13.07
N ILE A 77 -10.61 10.51 14.16
CA ILE A 77 -11.34 9.44 14.85
C ILE A 77 -12.42 8.78 13.98
N TYR A 78 -13.07 9.52 13.08
CA TYR A 78 -14.08 8.97 12.18
C TYR A 78 -13.49 7.97 11.18
N GLN A 79 -12.33 8.29 10.62
CA GLN A 79 -11.60 7.45 9.69
C GLN A 79 -11.01 6.22 10.38
N VAL A 80 -10.53 6.37 11.62
CA VAL A 80 -10.10 5.25 12.47
C VAL A 80 -11.28 4.32 12.79
N ALA A 81 -12.42 4.88 13.18
CA ALA A 81 -13.63 4.11 13.48
C ALA A 81 -14.19 3.38 12.25
N GLU A 82 -14.18 4.02 11.09
CA GLU A 82 -14.56 3.42 9.80
C GLU A 82 -13.66 2.23 9.46
N THR A 83 -12.33 2.39 9.61
CA THR A 83 -11.38 1.31 9.39
C THR A 83 -11.56 0.17 10.40
N LEU A 84 -11.80 0.48 11.68
CA LEU A 84 -12.11 -0.54 12.67
C LEU A 84 -13.40 -1.30 12.32
N MET A 85 -14.47 -0.60 11.94
CA MET A 85 -15.73 -1.21 11.51
C MET A 85 -15.55 -2.10 10.27
N HIS A 86 -14.74 -1.68 9.30
CA HIS A 86 -14.38 -2.50 8.14
C HIS A 86 -13.80 -3.86 8.56
N GLU A 87 -12.81 -3.86 9.45
CA GLU A 87 -12.20 -5.10 9.95
C GLU A 87 -13.16 -5.89 10.86
N MET A 88 -14.06 -5.23 11.59
CA MET A 88 -15.14 -5.90 12.35
C MET A 88 -16.13 -6.62 11.43
N VAL A 89 -16.38 -6.11 10.23
CA VAL A 89 -17.21 -6.81 9.24
C VAL A 89 -16.52 -8.10 8.77
N HIS A 90 -15.21 -8.10 8.57
CA HIS A 90 -14.45 -9.33 8.29
C HIS A 90 -14.58 -10.36 9.42
N LEU A 91 -14.43 -9.90 10.67
CA LEU A 91 -14.64 -10.73 11.84
C LEU A 91 -16.06 -11.32 11.87
N TYR A 92 -17.09 -10.49 11.69
CA TYR A 92 -18.48 -10.95 11.63
C TYR A 92 -18.71 -11.98 10.53
N CYS A 93 -18.19 -11.73 9.34
CA CYS A 93 -18.32 -12.64 8.21
C CYS A 93 -17.68 -13.99 8.54
N THR A 94 -16.52 -13.97 9.19
CA THR A 94 -15.83 -15.18 9.67
C THR A 94 -16.68 -15.95 10.69
N CYS A 95 -17.20 -15.29 11.73
CA CYS A 95 -18.04 -15.91 12.75
C CYS A 95 -19.34 -16.51 12.19
N ASN A 96 -19.84 -15.98 11.06
CA ASN A 96 -21.11 -16.39 10.46
C ASN A 96 -20.93 -17.18 9.14
N ALA A 97 -19.71 -17.65 8.85
CA ALA A 97 -19.38 -18.41 7.64
C ALA A 97 -19.82 -17.71 6.33
N ILE A 98 -19.76 -16.37 6.30
CA ILE A 98 -20.02 -15.55 5.13
C ILE A 98 -18.72 -15.41 4.35
N VAL A 99 -18.72 -15.89 3.09
CA VAL A 99 -17.59 -15.69 2.17
C VAL A 99 -17.57 -14.23 1.70
N ASP A 100 -16.84 -13.41 2.44
CA ASP A 100 -16.69 -11.98 2.25
C ASP A 100 -15.62 -11.64 1.21
N CYS A 101 -14.56 -12.44 1.10
CA CYS A 101 -13.45 -12.26 0.16
C CYS A 101 -13.29 -13.45 -0.81
N LYS A 102 -12.77 -13.15 -2.00
CA LYS A 102 -12.24 -14.14 -2.97
C LYS A 102 -10.80 -13.77 -3.29
N GLY A 103 -9.85 -14.45 -2.64
CA GLY A 103 -8.46 -14.01 -2.62
C GLY A 103 -8.37 -12.66 -1.90
N LYS A 104 -7.75 -11.66 -2.54
CA LYS A 104 -7.61 -10.30 -1.99
C LYS A 104 -8.82 -9.39 -2.28
N SER A 105 -9.80 -9.87 -3.04
CA SER A 105 -10.89 -9.04 -3.51
C SER A 105 -12.17 -9.29 -2.73
N HIS A 106 -12.77 -8.21 -2.22
CA HIS A 106 -14.02 -8.22 -1.49
C HIS A 106 -15.21 -8.50 -2.40
N THR A 107 -16.13 -9.32 -1.91
CA THR A 107 -17.33 -9.77 -2.62
C THR A 107 -18.52 -8.86 -2.35
N LYS A 108 -19.61 -9.02 -3.11
CA LYS A 108 -20.87 -8.33 -2.82
C LYS A 108 -21.46 -8.68 -1.45
N LYS A 109 -21.09 -9.83 -0.85
CA LYS A 109 -21.56 -10.19 0.49
C LYS A 109 -20.93 -9.27 1.54
N PHE A 110 -19.64 -9.00 1.42
CA PHE A 110 -18.94 -8.02 2.26
C PHE A 110 -19.62 -6.66 2.18
N LYS A 111 -19.88 -6.15 0.96
CA LYS A 111 -20.65 -4.92 0.73
C LYS A 111 -21.96 -4.90 1.53
N THR A 112 -22.75 -5.96 1.40
CA THR A 112 -24.05 -6.06 2.11
C THR A 112 -23.88 -6.00 3.62
N GLU A 113 -22.82 -6.60 4.18
CA GLU A 113 -22.56 -6.54 5.62
C GLU A 113 -22.03 -5.17 6.07
N CYS A 114 -21.22 -4.47 5.26
CA CYS A 114 -20.83 -3.08 5.51
C CYS A 114 -22.05 -2.13 5.52
N GLU A 115 -22.92 -2.25 4.53
CA GLU A 115 -24.09 -1.36 4.38
C GLU A 115 -25.14 -1.55 5.47
N LYS A 116 -25.23 -2.73 6.07
CA LYS A 116 -26.06 -2.96 7.27
C LYS A 116 -25.55 -2.22 8.51
N ARG A 117 -24.31 -1.71 8.47
CA ARG A 117 -23.58 -1.13 9.60
C ARG A 117 -23.12 0.27 9.29
N ASP A 118 -23.94 0.97 8.50
CA ASP A 118 -23.81 2.38 8.18
C ASP A 118 -22.49 2.74 7.48
N LEU A 119 -21.89 1.81 6.73
CA LEU A 119 -20.80 2.10 5.81
C LEU A 119 -21.31 2.10 4.35
N ILE A 120 -20.86 3.07 3.57
CA ILE A 120 -20.91 3.01 2.11
C ILE A 120 -19.80 2.04 1.69
N CYS A 121 -20.07 1.17 0.72
CA CYS A 121 -19.08 0.21 0.24
C CYS A 121 -19.10 0.12 -1.29
N ASP A 122 -18.07 0.70 -1.91
CA ASP A 122 -17.91 0.81 -3.34
C ASP A 122 -16.93 -0.21 -3.91
N LYS A 123 -17.08 -0.45 -5.21
CA LYS A 123 -16.20 -1.34 -5.96
C LYS A 123 -14.97 -0.58 -6.45
N GLU A 124 -13.80 -1.12 -6.17
CA GLU A 124 -12.50 -0.61 -6.63
C GLU A 124 -11.72 -1.67 -7.42
N GLN A 125 -10.90 -1.22 -8.37
CA GLN A 125 -10.08 -2.12 -9.20
C GLN A 125 -9.03 -2.81 -8.32
N GLY A 126 -8.94 -4.15 -8.42
CA GLY A 126 -8.01 -4.96 -7.63
C GLY A 126 -8.52 -5.32 -6.22
N ILE A 127 -9.24 -4.41 -5.55
CA ILE A 127 -9.74 -4.60 -4.17
C ILE A 127 -11.16 -5.20 -4.15
N GLY A 128 -11.94 -5.05 -5.22
CA GLY A 128 -13.34 -5.50 -5.23
C GLY A 128 -14.25 -4.55 -4.45
N TRP A 129 -15.31 -5.05 -3.82
CA TRP A 129 -16.23 -4.24 -3.01
C TRP A 129 -15.66 -3.96 -1.62
N GLY A 130 -14.54 -3.25 -1.53
CA GLY A 130 -13.81 -3.02 -0.28
C GLY A 130 -13.49 -1.57 0.01
N ARG A 131 -13.87 -0.63 -0.86
CA ARG A 131 -13.67 0.81 -0.61
C ARG A 131 -14.81 1.30 0.27
N THR A 132 -14.53 1.47 1.56
CA THR A 132 -15.53 1.89 2.55
C THR A 132 -15.43 3.38 2.88
N GLU A 133 -16.59 3.97 3.16
CA GLU A 133 -16.70 5.33 3.69
C GLU A 133 -17.80 5.35 4.76
N ALA A 134 -17.59 6.09 5.85
CA ALA A 134 -18.61 6.25 6.88
C ALA A 134 -19.81 7.04 6.35
N THR A 135 -21.02 6.55 6.61
CA THR A 135 -22.24 7.34 6.37
C THR A 135 -22.40 8.41 7.45
N PRO A 136 -23.28 9.41 7.24
CA PRO A 136 -23.65 10.35 8.30
C PRO A 136 -24.22 9.67 9.55
N ALA A 137 -24.96 8.55 9.41
CA ALA A 137 -25.50 7.82 10.55
C ALA A 137 -24.38 7.22 11.42
N PHE A 138 -23.38 6.60 10.78
CA PHE A 138 -22.20 6.10 11.47
C PHE A 138 -21.44 7.23 12.17
N CYS A 139 -21.18 8.34 11.48
CA CYS A 139 -20.49 9.48 12.07
C CYS A 139 -21.27 10.07 13.27
N ASN A 140 -22.59 10.14 13.20
CA ASN A 140 -23.41 10.61 14.31
C ASN A 140 -23.31 9.68 15.53
N TYR A 141 -23.26 8.36 15.32
CA TYR A 141 -23.05 7.41 16.41
C TYR A 141 -21.66 7.57 17.04
N ILE A 142 -20.61 7.71 16.23
CA ILE A 142 -19.26 7.99 16.74
C ILE A 142 -19.24 9.32 17.50
N GLN A 143 -19.90 10.35 16.99
CA GLN A 143 -20.01 11.65 17.66
C GLN A 143 -20.72 11.53 19.02
N SER A 144 -21.77 10.70 19.15
CA SER A 144 -22.41 10.50 20.47
C SER A 144 -21.47 9.87 21.48
N LEU A 145 -20.60 8.94 21.06
CA LEU A 145 -19.60 8.36 21.97
C LEU A 145 -18.55 9.41 22.40
N ILE A 146 -18.22 10.35 21.52
CA ILE A 146 -17.31 11.47 21.83
C ILE A 146 -17.99 12.44 22.81
N ASP A 147 -19.25 12.81 22.54
CA ASP A 147 -20.02 13.74 23.37
C ASP A 147 -20.24 13.19 24.79
N ASP A 148 -20.43 11.88 24.91
CA ASP A 148 -20.55 11.16 26.18
C ASP A 148 -19.19 10.89 26.86
N CYS A 149 -18.08 11.40 26.31
CA CYS A 149 -16.72 11.20 26.80
C CYS A 149 -16.29 9.72 26.90
N ILE A 150 -16.91 8.84 26.10
CA ILE A 150 -16.57 7.41 26.03
C ILE A 150 -15.29 7.23 25.22
N ILE A 151 -15.16 7.98 24.12
CA ILE A 151 -14.00 7.94 23.23
C ILE A 151 -13.22 9.24 23.34
N ASP A 152 -11.92 9.11 23.65
CA ASP A 152 -10.99 10.23 23.64
C ASP A 152 -10.43 10.43 22.22
N THR A 153 -10.75 11.57 21.60
CA THR A 153 -10.26 11.89 20.24
C THR A 153 -8.76 12.15 20.20
N HIS A 154 -8.12 12.45 21.34
CA HIS A 154 -6.68 12.70 21.41
C HIS A 154 -5.83 11.46 21.04
N ILE A 155 -6.45 10.27 20.91
CA ILE A 155 -5.78 9.09 20.31
C ILE A 155 -5.31 9.32 18.87
N CYS A 156 -5.86 10.33 18.21
CA CYS A 156 -5.52 10.73 16.85
C CYS A 156 -4.48 11.86 16.78
N ASP A 157 -4.01 12.39 17.92
CA ASP A 157 -3.02 13.49 17.95
C ASP A 157 -1.63 13.03 17.48
N TYR A 158 -1.37 11.72 17.53
CA TYR A 158 -0.11 11.11 17.11
C TYR A 158 -0.36 10.02 16.09
N ALA A 159 0.27 10.16 14.93
CA ALA A 159 0.30 9.16 13.88
C ALA A 159 1.71 8.61 13.69
N ARG A 160 1.80 7.42 13.10
CA ARG A 160 3.08 6.85 12.70
C ARG A 160 3.69 7.71 11.59
N TYR A 161 4.87 8.26 11.85
CA TYR A 161 5.66 8.93 10.82
C TYR A 161 6.44 7.88 10.01
N THR A 162 5.91 7.50 8.85
CA THR A 162 6.57 6.57 7.94
C THR A 162 7.14 7.32 6.74
N THR A 163 8.46 7.39 6.66
CA THR A 163 9.18 7.90 5.48
C THR A 163 9.91 6.77 4.78
N PHE A 164 9.88 6.79 3.45
CA PHE A 164 10.71 5.93 2.64
C PHE A 164 11.88 6.76 2.13
N PRO A 165 13.13 6.29 2.27
CA PRO A 165 14.24 6.97 1.64
C PRO A 165 13.97 7.07 0.15
N GLU A 166 14.20 8.25 -0.42
CA GLU A 166 14.15 8.45 -1.85
C GLU A 166 15.04 7.39 -2.50
N THR A 167 14.46 6.61 -3.40
CA THR A 167 15.29 5.79 -4.27
C THR A 167 15.98 6.73 -5.20
N ASN A 168 17.31 6.81 -5.09
CA ASN A 168 18.13 7.18 -6.23
C ASN A 168 17.59 6.40 -7.44
N PRO A 169 17.27 7.07 -8.56
CA PRO A 169 16.77 6.40 -9.75
C PRO A 169 17.69 5.21 -10.04
N THR A 170 17.08 4.04 -10.21
CA THR A 170 17.80 2.79 -10.51
C THR A 170 18.70 3.06 -11.73
N GLN A 171 19.99 2.73 -11.60
CA GLN A 171 21.07 3.14 -12.51
C GLN A 171 20.64 3.16 -13.98
N LYS A 172 20.59 4.35 -14.60
CA LYS A 172 20.24 4.52 -16.02
C LYS A 172 21.42 4.28 -16.96
N LYS A 173 22.45 3.54 -16.52
CA LYS A 173 23.58 3.17 -17.37
C LYS A 173 23.26 1.90 -18.16
N ALA A 174 23.52 1.92 -19.46
CA ALA A 174 23.21 0.79 -20.31
C ALA A 174 24.18 0.70 -21.48
N TYR A 175 24.29 -0.51 -22.01
CA TYR A 175 24.95 -0.72 -23.29
C TYR A 175 23.95 -0.41 -24.39
N ILE A 176 24.33 0.45 -25.34
CA ILE A 176 23.49 0.83 -26.49
C ILE A 176 24.29 0.61 -27.77
N CYS A 177 23.69 -0.06 -28.75
CA CYS A 177 24.29 -0.21 -30.07
C CYS A 177 24.37 1.16 -30.77
N PRO A 178 25.55 1.61 -31.24
CA PRO A 178 25.71 2.92 -31.88
C PRO A 178 24.93 3.08 -33.19
N CYS A 179 24.61 2.00 -33.89
CA CYS A 179 23.85 2.09 -35.14
C CYS A 179 22.33 2.04 -34.92
N CYS A 180 21.84 1.01 -34.23
CA CYS A 180 20.39 0.73 -34.18
C CYS A 180 19.71 1.09 -32.86
N GLY A 181 20.45 1.59 -31.86
CA GLY A 181 19.88 2.03 -30.59
C GLY A 181 19.37 0.91 -29.69
N VAL A 182 19.56 -0.36 -30.04
CA VAL A 182 19.20 -1.49 -29.18
C VAL A 182 19.90 -1.35 -27.84
N LYS A 183 19.12 -1.46 -26.76
CA LYS A 183 19.56 -1.27 -25.37
C LYS A 183 19.63 -2.58 -24.60
N VAL A 184 20.73 -2.81 -23.91
CA VAL A 184 20.96 -3.99 -23.06
C VAL A 184 21.54 -3.56 -21.70
N ASN A 185 21.06 -4.18 -20.62
CA ASN A 185 21.64 -4.03 -19.29
C ASN A 185 22.55 -5.22 -18.99
N ALA A 186 23.79 -4.96 -18.62
CA ALA A 186 24.78 -5.96 -18.26
C ALA A 186 25.75 -5.42 -17.19
N LYS A 187 26.64 -6.27 -16.66
CA LYS A 187 27.71 -5.81 -15.78
C LYS A 187 28.65 -4.88 -16.55
N VAL A 188 29.21 -3.89 -15.87
CA VAL A 188 30.28 -3.04 -16.43
C VAL A 188 31.43 -3.94 -16.92
N ASP A 189 32.08 -3.54 -18.02
CA ASP A 189 33.12 -4.28 -18.75
C ASP A 189 32.68 -5.59 -19.42
N THR A 190 31.37 -5.82 -19.57
CA THR A 190 30.88 -6.93 -20.41
C THR A 190 31.11 -6.59 -21.89
N ALA A 191 31.81 -7.45 -22.63
CA ALA A 191 31.94 -7.34 -24.07
C ALA A 191 30.62 -7.76 -24.75
N ILE A 192 29.96 -6.81 -25.42
CA ILE A 192 28.67 -7.02 -26.10
C ILE A 192 28.78 -6.51 -27.53
N ALA A 193 28.29 -7.29 -28.47
CA ALA A 193 28.23 -6.93 -29.89
C ALA A 193 26.81 -7.05 -30.42
N CYS A 194 26.45 -6.15 -31.35
CA CYS A 194 25.19 -6.19 -32.07
C CYS A 194 25.35 -7.06 -33.30
N LEU A 195 24.72 -8.22 -33.33
CA LEU A 195 24.79 -9.11 -34.50
C LEU A 195 24.10 -8.54 -35.74
N HIS A 196 23.13 -7.62 -35.56
CA HIS A 196 22.45 -6.97 -36.67
C HIS A 196 23.35 -5.97 -37.39
N CYS A 197 24.05 -5.12 -36.63
CA CYS A 197 24.91 -4.06 -37.15
C CYS A 197 26.38 -4.47 -37.24
N ASN A 198 26.74 -5.63 -36.67
CA ASN A 198 28.09 -6.16 -36.57
C ASN A 198 29.11 -5.20 -35.93
N VAL A 199 28.68 -4.50 -34.87
CA VAL A 199 29.49 -3.52 -34.11
C VAL A 199 29.46 -3.83 -32.62
N ALA A 200 30.46 -3.34 -31.87
CA ALA A 200 30.43 -3.39 -30.42
C ALA A 200 29.36 -2.43 -29.89
N PHE A 201 28.80 -2.70 -28.71
CA PHE A 201 27.94 -1.73 -28.03
C PHE A 201 28.79 -0.65 -27.36
N ASP A 202 28.28 0.57 -27.30
CA ASP A 202 28.85 1.63 -26.47
C ASP A 202 28.19 1.60 -25.09
N TYR A 203 28.89 2.10 -24.07
CA TYR A 203 28.36 2.20 -22.72
C TYR A 203 27.93 3.63 -22.43
N TRP A 204 26.66 3.82 -22.09
CA TRP A 204 26.04 5.13 -21.93
C TRP A 204 25.58 5.38 -20.51
N ASP A 205 25.69 6.63 -20.07
CA ASP A 205 24.98 7.20 -18.95
C ASP A 205 23.71 7.88 -19.44
N MET A 206 22.55 7.26 -19.23
CA MET A 206 21.25 7.83 -19.57
C MET A 206 20.60 8.50 -18.35
N THR A 207 21.37 8.86 -17.32
CA THR A 207 20.85 9.44 -16.06
C THR A 207 20.02 10.70 -16.36
N ASP A 208 20.52 11.55 -17.24
CA ASP A 208 19.80 12.67 -17.83
C ASP A 208 19.26 12.26 -19.21
N PRO A 209 17.94 12.17 -19.41
CA PRO A 209 17.37 11.85 -20.72
C PRO A 209 17.56 12.97 -21.75
N ASP A 210 17.78 14.21 -21.30
CA ASP A 210 17.99 15.37 -22.16
C ASP A 210 19.48 15.58 -22.50
N ASP A 211 20.39 14.95 -21.75
CA ASP A 211 21.85 15.00 -21.94
C ASP A 211 22.49 13.61 -21.70
N PRO A 212 22.22 12.60 -22.55
CA PRO A 212 22.80 11.28 -22.41
C PRO A 212 24.29 11.30 -22.77
N LYS A 213 25.13 10.66 -21.94
CA LYS A 213 26.59 10.72 -22.07
C LYS A 213 27.18 9.38 -22.41
N ILE A 214 28.05 9.33 -23.42
CA ILE A 214 28.87 8.15 -23.66
C ILE A 214 29.93 8.05 -22.57
N ILE A 215 29.92 6.94 -21.82
CA ILE A 215 30.96 6.58 -20.85
C ILE A 215 32.10 5.85 -21.55
N THR A 216 31.77 4.93 -22.45
CA THR A 216 32.75 4.15 -23.22
C THR A 216 32.29 4.05 -24.66
N ASP A 217 33.09 4.64 -25.54
CA ASP A 217 32.90 4.60 -26.98
C ASP A 217 33.80 3.51 -27.57
N ASN A 218 33.20 2.46 -28.10
CA ASN A 218 33.90 1.35 -28.73
C ASN A 218 33.92 1.48 -30.26
N ASN A 219 33.33 2.54 -30.81
CA ASN A 219 33.03 2.67 -32.23
C ASN A 219 33.40 4.04 -32.82
N ASN A 220 34.30 4.78 -32.17
CA ASN A 220 34.87 6.05 -32.64
C ASN A 220 33.81 7.10 -33.02
N GLY A 221 32.82 7.29 -32.16
CA GLY A 221 31.80 8.31 -32.29
C GLY A 221 30.66 7.95 -33.24
N LEU A 222 30.59 6.71 -33.72
CA LEU A 222 29.59 6.25 -34.68
C LEU A 222 28.16 6.62 -34.29
N ALA A 223 27.81 6.55 -33.01
CA ALA A 223 26.47 6.91 -32.53
C ALA A 223 26.06 8.35 -32.85
N MET A 224 27.02 9.29 -32.87
CA MET A 224 26.79 10.72 -33.10
C MET A 224 26.76 11.11 -34.58
N THR A 225 27.10 10.18 -35.48
CA THR A 225 27.06 10.41 -36.92
C THR A 225 25.63 10.34 -37.46
N ASP A 226 25.43 10.73 -38.71
CA ASP A 226 24.18 10.54 -39.46
C ASP A 226 23.82 9.07 -39.68
N GLU A 227 24.80 8.16 -39.60
CA GLU A 227 24.59 6.71 -39.60
C GLU A 227 24.26 6.13 -38.21
N GLY A 228 24.46 6.93 -37.16
CA GLY A 228 24.26 6.54 -35.77
C GLY A 228 22.84 6.80 -35.24
N TRP A 229 22.42 6.02 -34.24
CA TRP A 229 21.09 6.16 -33.66
C TRP A 229 20.85 7.53 -33.04
N TYR A 230 21.88 8.15 -32.46
CA TYR A 230 21.78 9.43 -31.76
C TYR A 230 21.71 10.59 -32.76
N GLY A 231 22.64 10.62 -33.73
CA GLY A 231 22.62 11.63 -34.79
C GLY A 231 21.35 11.57 -35.65
N GLN A 232 20.79 10.39 -35.89
CA GLN A 232 19.49 10.23 -36.58
C GLN A 232 18.30 10.76 -35.77
N MET A 233 18.36 10.68 -34.43
CA MET A 233 17.26 11.12 -33.56
C MET A 233 17.31 12.62 -33.26
N PHE A 234 18.51 13.16 -33.00
CA PHE A 234 18.68 14.51 -32.48
C PHE A 234 19.31 15.49 -33.48
N GLY A 235 19.73 15.00 -34.65
CA GLY A 235 20.52 15.75 -35.62
C GLY A 235 22.02 15.62 -35.34
N VAL A 236 22.82 15.86 -36.37
CA VAL A 236 24.27 16.01 -36.26
C VAL A 236 24.53 17.49 -36.08
N ASP A 237 25.32 17.89 -35.08
CA ASP A 237 25.76 19.28 -34.96
C ASP A 237 26.66 19.60 -36.16
N ASP A 238 26.17 20.44 -37.08
CA ASP A 238 26.98 21.02 -38.15
C ASP A 238 27.97 22.02 -37.52
N GLU A 239 29.26 21.64 -37.43
CA GLU A 239 30.37 22.59 -37.19
C GLU A 239 30.51 23.61 -38.33
#